data_AF-A0A5N4B2D9-F1
#
_entry.id   AF-A0A5N4B2D9-F1
#
_cell.length_a   1.000
_cell.length_b   1.000
_cell.length_c   1.000
_cell.angle_alpha   90.00
_cell.angle_beta   90.00
_cell.angle_gamma   90.00
#
_symmetry.space_group_name_H-M   'P 1'
#
loop_
_entity.id
_entity.type
_entity.pdbx_description
1 polymer ?
#
loop_
_entity_poly.entity_id
_entity_poly.type
_entity_poly.pdbx_seq_one_letter_code
_entity_poly.pdbx_strand_id
1 'polypeptide(L)'
;MSKSLPTLSESFTLQEALEMISNEDNVEEIYVEPPEANVLTDEDSGDEDGGGMVDNLSGPQLRAPAEVRFINTTPRVIVPSKLRKLKWINGDIQSVGRAFDYPNSTEFKELSCVQLFEKFIDDDIIKLLVKETQNYALFNNCANPNISAEEIKCFIGILILTGYNHLPGKRYYWDMGSDMRNNLVYNSMRRDRFLQICRFIHCADNNLPDMSDKMWKLRPLMDKIKAKCLSNFQPEENLNYDECMIKYYGRHGCKQFIRGKPIRFGYKMWCFNTASGYLINFDIYQGNNPRRRDAG
;
A
#
# COMPACT_ATOMS: atom_id res chain seq x y z
N MET A 1 6.27 6.10 -47.80
CA MET A 1 6.25 4.84 -47.03
C MET A 1 5.54 5.11 -45.71
N SER A 2 4.26 4.75 -45.64
CA SER A 2 3.45 4.84 -44.42
C SER A 2 3.94 3.80 -43.41
N LYS A 3 4.46 4.25 -42.27
CA LYS A 3 4.64 3.36 -41.11
C LYS A 3 3.32 3.32 -40.35
N SER A 4 2.62 2.20 -40.46
CA SER A 4 1.52 1.83 -39.58
C SER A 4 2.01 1.76 -38.14
N LEU A 5 1.42 2.58 -37.26
CA LEU A 5 1.59 2.47 -35.82
C LEU A 5 0.64 1.38 -35.28
N PRO A 6 1.02 0.66 -34.22
CA PRO A 6 0.29 -0.52 -33.76
C PRO A 6 -1.00 -0.12 -33.04
N THR A 7 -2.14 -0.52 -33.59
CA THR A 7 -3.45 -0.54 -32.89
C THR A 7 -3.43 -1.72 -31.91
N LEU A 8 -3.15 -1.44 -30.64
CA LEU A 8 -3.43 -2.37 -29.54
C LEU A 8 -4.90 -2.20 -29.15
N SER A 9 -5.80 -2.89 -29.86
CA SER A 9 -7.19 -3.10 -29.43
C SER A 9 -7.21 -4.22 -28.39
N GLU A 10 -6.85 -3.91 -27.14
CA GLU A 10 -7.14 -4.80 -26.02
C GLU A 10 -8.55 -4.47 -25.52
N SER A 11 -9.45 -5.47 -25.56
CA SER A 11 -10.82 -5.34 -25.05
C SER A 11 -10.79 -5.20 -23.54
N PHE A 12 -11.21 -4.05 -23.01
CA PHE A 12 -11.45 -3.81 -21.58
C PHE A 12 -12.88 -4.20 -21.22
N THR A 13 -13.18 -4.35 -19.94
CA THR A 13 -14.57 -4.26 -19.47
C THR A 13 -14.97 -2.79 -19.29
N LEU A 14 -16.27 -2.48 -19.37
CA LEU A 14 -16.76 -1.13 -19.13
C LEU A 14 -16.32 -0.59 -17.76
N GLN A 15 -16.26 -1.43 -16.72
CA GLN A 15 -15.74 -1.03 -15.41
C GLN A 15 -14.27 -0.59 -15.49
N GLU A 16 -13.42 -1.35 -16.17
CA GLU A 16 -12.00 -1.00 -16.34
C GLU A 16 -11.86 0.30 -17.15
N ALA A 17 -12.65 0.47 -18.20
CA ALA A 17 -12.65 1.67 -19.03
C ALA A 17 -13.05 2.93 -18.21
N LEU A 18 -14.10 2.83 -17.38
CA LEU A 18 -14.53 3.93 -16.50
C LEU A 18 -13.49 4.28 -15.43
N GLU A 19 -12.82 3.27 -14.86
CA GLU A 19 -11.72 3.48 -13.91
C GLU A 19 -10.52 4.18 -14.58
N MET A 20 -10.24 3.90 -15.86
CA MET A 20 -9.19 4.61 -16.63
C MET A 20 -9.51 6.09 -16.81
N ILE A 21 -10.74 6.45 -17.20
CA ILE A 21 -11.17 7.86 -17.30
C ILE A 21 -10.99 8.58 -15.97
N SER A 22 -11.30 7.90 -14.86
CA SER A 22 -11.22 8.53 -13.53
C SER A 22 -9.78 8.82 -13.10
N ASN A 23 -8.80 8.15 -13.69
CA ASN A 23 -7.39 8.22 -13.29
C ASN A 23 -6.47 8.88 -14.33
N GLU A 24 -6.86 8.95 -15.60
CA GLU A 24 -6.05 9.49 -16.70
C GLU A 24 -6.77 10.60 -17.50
N ASP A 25 -6.12 11.77 -17.65
CA ASP A 25 -6.69 12.96 -18.33
C ASP A 25 -6.60 12.90 -19.89
N ASN A 26 -6.17 11.77 -20.47
CA ASN A 26 -5.83 11.62 -21.89
C ASN A 26 -6.78 10.67 -22.65
N VAL A 27 -7.97 10.37 -22.13
CA VAL A 27 -8.97 9.55 -22.84
C VAL A 27 -9.75 10.41 -23.84
N GLU A 28 -9.78 9.99 -25.12
CA GLU A 28 -10.47 10.68 -26.22
C GLU A 28 -11.91 10.18 -26.39
N GLU A 29 -12.06 8.87 -26.54
CA GLU A 29 -13.35 8.22 -26.81
C GLU A 29 -13.40 6.84 -26.16
N ILE A 30 -14.60 6.41 -25.78
CA ILE A 30 -14.87 5.04 -25.34
C ILE A 30 -15.97 4.46 -26.20
N TYR A 31 -15.69 3.27 -26.72
CA TYR A 31 -16.67 2.46 -27.40
C TYR A 31 -17.08 1.32 -26.46
N VAL A 32 -18.38 1.12 -26.30
CA VAL A 32 -18.93 0.03 -25.47
C VAL A 32 -19.70 -0.90 -26.39
N GLU A 33 -19.30 -2.17 -26.41
CA GLU A 33 -20.04 -3.18 -27.16
C GLU A 33 -21.35 -3.51 -26.44
N PRO A 34 -22.47 -3.64 -27.18
CA PRO A 34 -23.72 -4.08 -26.59
C PRO A 34 -23.55 -5.49 -25.98
N PRO A 35 -24.12 -5.76 -24.80
CA PRO A 35 -24.05 -7.08 -24.17
C PRO A 35 -24.69 -8.15 -25.07
N GLU A 36 -24.19 -9.39 -25.01
CA GLU A 36 -24.73 -10.50 -25.81
C GLU A 36 -26.22 -10.75 -25.52
N ALA A 37 -27.01 -10.89 -26.58
CA ALA A 37 -28.48 -10.94 -26.55
C ALA A 37 -29.11 -12.14 -25.82
N ASN A 38 -28.32 -13.04 -25.23
CA ASN A 38 -28.78 -14.31 -24.64
C ASN A 38 -28.84 -14.31 -23.11
N VAL A 39 -28.80 -13.15 -22.46
CA VAL A 39 -29.09 -13.06 -21.03
C VAL A 39 -30.56 -12.67 -20.88
N LEU A 40 -31.38 -13.59 -20.34
CA LEU A 40 -32.75 -13.33 -19.95
C LEU A 40 -32.79 -12.16 -18.96
N THR A 41 -33.15 -10.98 -19.44
CA THR A 41 -33.34 -9.77 -18.65
C THR A 41 -34.78 -9.74 -18.13
N ASP A 42 -35.05 -10.38 -16.99
CA ASP A 42 -36.28 -10.07 -16.22
C ASP A 42 -36.03 -9.77 -14.73
N GLU A 43 -34.80 -9.92 -14.21
CA GLU A 43 -34.51 -9.78 -12.77
C GLU A 43 -33.65 -8.57 -12.36
N ASP A 44 -33.47 -7.53 -13.18
CA ASP A 44 -32.73 -6.34 -12.69
C ASP A 44 -33.20 -5.02 -13.32
N SER A 45 -34.51 -4.77 -13.30
CA SER A 45 -35.06 -3.42 -13.52
C SER A 45 -34.97 -2.63 -12.22
N GLY A 46 -33.81 -2.01 -11.98
CA GLY A 46 -33.68 -0.92 -11.01
C GLY A 46 -34.51 0.30 -11.46
N ASP A 47 -34.99 1.09 -10.50
CA ASP A 47 -35.87 2.23 -10.72
C ASP A 47 -35.37 3.16 -11.86
N GLU A 48 -36.16 3.27 -12.93
CA GLU A 48 -35.83 4.05 -14.15
C GLU A 48 -35.89 5.58 -13.94
N ASP A 49 -36.22 6.06 -12.73
CA ASP A 49 -36.39 7.49 -12.44
C ASP A 49 -35.06 8.28 -12.27
N GLY A 50 -33.93 7.66 -12.60
CA GLY A 50 -32.59 8.27 -12.53
C GLY A 50 -31.64 7.89 -13.67
N GLY A 51 -32.15 7.51 -14.84
CA GLY A 51 -31.32 7.13 -15.98
C GLY A 51 -30.32 8.23 -16.41
N GLY A 52 -29.05 7.85 -16.61
CA GLY A 52 -28.02 8.73 -17.21
C GLY A 52 -26.77 8.98 -16.37
N MET A 53 -26.69 8.48 -15.13
CA MET A 53 -25.47 8.54 -14.32
C MET A 53 -24.66 7.25 -14.48
N VAL A 54 -23.34 7.37 -14.62
CA VAL A 54 -22.38 6.25 -14.71
C VAL A 54 -22.51 5.29 -13.52
N ASP A 55 -22.95 5.81 -12.37
CA ASP A 55 -23.13 5.05 -11.14
C ASP A 55 -24.34 4.10 -11.16
N ASN A 56 -25.22 4.18 -12.17
CA ASN A 56 -26.44 3.38 -12.30
C ASN A 56 -26.30 2.21 -13.31
N LEU A 57 -25.07 1.81 -13.63
CA LEU A 57 -24.81 0.67 -14.53
C LEU A 57 -24.98 -0.66 -13.79
N SER A 58 -25.81 -1.55 -14.35
CA SER A 58 -26.00 -2.92 -13.84
C SER A 58 -24.73 -3.75 -13.96
N GLY A 59 -24.64 -4.83 -13.18
CA GLY A 59 -23.50 -5.75 -13.21
C GLY A 59 -23.18 -6.30 -14.62
N PRO A 60 -24.16 -6.71 -15.43
CA PRO A 60 -23.93 -7.10 -16.83
C PRO A 60 -23.39 -5.97 -17.70
N GLN A 61 -23.89 -4.73 -17.53
CA GLN A 61 -23.39 -3.56 -18.27
C GLN A 61 -21.93 -3.24 -17.92
N LEU A 62 -21.54 -3.34 -16.64
CA LEU A 62 -20.15 -3.15 -16.20
C LEU A 62 -19.17 -4.18 -16.76
N ARG A 63 -19.67 -5.38 -17.10
CA ARG A 63 -18.88 -6.46 -17.72
C ARG A 63 -18.91 -6.43 -19.24
N ALA A 64 -19.65 -5.50 -19.85
CA ALA A 64 -19.67 -5.35 -21.30
C ALA A 64 -18.26 -5.05 -21.83
N PRO A 65 -17.88 -5.60 -22.99
CA PRO A 65 -16.62 -5.24 -23.63
C PRO A 65 -16.60 -3.74 -23.95
N ALA A 66 -15.46 -3.10 -23.75
CA ALA A 66 -15.24 -1.70 -24.04
C ALA A 66 -13.85 -1.49 -24.64
N GLU A 67 -13.75 -0.59 -25.59
CA GLU A 67 -12.49 -0.10 -26.15
C GLU A 67 -12.28 1.35 -25.72
N VAL A 68 -11.07 1.67 -25.26
CA VAL A 68 -10.68 3.03 -24.85
C VAL A 68 -9.66 3.57 -25.84
N ARG A 69 -9.96 4.71 -26.47
CA ARG A 69 -8.98 5.46 -27.27
C ARG A 69 -8.36 6.57 -26.45
N PHE A 70 -7.04 6.62 -26.43
CA PHE A 70 -6.28 7.69 -25.79
C PHE A 70 -5.89 8.75 -26.82
N ILE A 71 -5.96 10.03 -26.42
CA ILE A 71 -5.44 11.14 -27.20
C ILE A 71 -3.93 10.93 -27.35
N ASN A 72 -3.46 10.80 -28.59
CA ASN A 72 -2.03 10.76 -28.92
C ASN A 72 -1.35 12.14 -28.81
N THR A 73 -1.69 12.92 -27.79
CA THR A 73 -0.96 14.13 -27.43
C THR A 73 0.09 13.73 -26.41
N THR A 74 1.33 13.49 -26.87
CA THR A 74 2.46 13.82 -26.00
C THR A 74 2.34 15.31 -25.71
N PRO A 75 2.06 15.77 -24.48
CA PRO A 75 2.25 17.16 -24.16
C PRO A 75 3.76 17.33 -24.14
N ARG A 76 4.34 17.90 -25.20
CA ARG A 76 5.65 18.53 -25.08
C ARG A 76 5.47 19.70 -24.14
N VAL A 77 5.62 19.44 -22.84
CA VAL A 77 5.87 20.49 -21.87
C VAL A 77 7.19 21.12 -22.30
N ILE A 78 7.12 22.26 -22.98
CA ILE A 78 8.27 23.13 -23.17
C ILE A 78 8.51 23.75 -21.80
N VAL A 79 9.25 23.04 -20.96
CA VAL A 79 9.80 23.61 -19.73
C VAL A 79 10.73 24.73 -20.18
N PRO A 80 10.56 26.00 -19.74
CA PRO A 80 11.54 27.04 -20.00
C PRO A 80 12.78 26.68 -19.20
N SER A 81 13.66 25.89 -19.80
CA SER A 81 14.91 25.54 -19.19
C SER A 81 15.80 26.77 -19.22
N LYS A 82 15.80 27.56 -18.14
CA LYS A 82 17.05 28.18 -17.70
C LYS A 82 17.98 27.09 -17.14
N LEU A 83 18.17 26.00 -17.90
CA LEU A 83 19.25 25.07 -17.62
C LEU A 83 20.52 25.88 -17.86
N ARG A 84 21.30 26.06 -16.80
CA ARG A 84 22.69 26.51 -16.94
C ARG A 84 23.30 25.69 -18.09
N LYS A 85 24.00 26.34 -19.02
CA LYS A 85 24.74 25.64 -20.07
C LYS A 85 25.75 24.72 -19.37
N LEU A 86 25.38 23.46 -19.17
CA LEU A 86 26.25 22.43 -18.65
C LEU A 86 27.28 22.16 -19.74
N LYS A 87 28.56 22.33 -19.38
CA LYS A 87 29.67 21.98 -20.27
C LYS A 87 29.98 20.52 -20.00
N TRP A 88 29.61 19.65 -20.93
CA TRP A 88 30.01 18.25 -20.89
C TRP A 88 31.53 18.18 -20.95
N ILE A 89 32.13 17.47 -20.00
CA ILE A 89 33.55 17.17 -19.98
C ILE A 89 33.67 15.71 -20.38
N ASN A 90 34.55 15.42 -21.33
CA ASN A 90 34.83 14.06 -21.75
C ASN A 90 35.87 13.49 -20.78
N GLY A 91 35.53 12.40 -20.11
CA GLY A 91 36.41 11.74 -19.14
C GLY A 91 35.62 10.82 -18.21
N ASP A 92 36.31 9.85 -17.63
CA ASP A 92 35.72 8.98 -16.62
C ASP A 92 35.53 9.76 -15.32
N ILE A 93 34.43 9.47 -14.63
CA ILE A 93 34.21 9.97 -13.27
C ILE A 93 35.33 9.40 -12.40
N GLN A 94 36.25 10.25 -11.98
CA GLN A 94 37.28 9.85 -11.02
C GLN A 94 36.64 9.78 -9.64
N SER A 95 36.28 8.57 -9.20
CA SER A 95 35.85 8.33 -7.83
C SER A 95 37.05 8.53 -6.91
N VAL A 96 37.15 9.69 -6.28
CA VAL A 96 38.01 9.85 -5.09
C VAL A 96 37.25 9.24 -3.91
N GLY A 97 36.99 7.94 -3.98
CA GLY A 97 36.26 7.20 -2.98
C GLY A 97 37.16 6.90 -1.79
N ARG A 98 36.77 7.33 -0.59
CA ARG A 98 37.32 6.77 0.64
C ARG A 98 36.88 5.30 0.67
N ALA A 99 37.78 4.38 1.02
CA ALA A 99 37.40 2.97 1.18
C ALA A 99 36.24 2.88 2.18
N PHE A 100 35.18 2.17 1.82
CA PHE A 100 34.06 1.93 2.72
C PHE A 100 34.46 0.81 3.68
N ASP A 101 34.35 1.07 4.98
CA ASP A 101 34.56 0.02 5.97
C ASP A 101 33.47 -1.05 5.84
N TYR A 102 33.83 -2.31 6.09
CA TYR A 102 32.84 -3.38 6.14
C TYR A 102 31.85 -3.13 7.30
N PRO A 103 30.54 -3.31 7.08
CA PRO A 103 29.54 -3.07 8.13
C PRO A 103 29.82 -3.97 9.35
N ASN A 104 29.96 -3.35 10.52
CA ASN A 104 30.22 -4.06 11.77
C ASN A 104 28.90 -4.45 12.44
N SER A 105 28.49 -5.72 12.26
CA SER A 105 27.26 -6.24 12.84
C SER A 105 27.46 -6.94 14.20
N THR A 106 28.61 -6.76 14.86
CA THR A 106 28.96 -7.50 16.09
C THR A 106 27.97 -7.27 17.21
N GLU A 107 27.45 -6.04 17.34
CA GLU A 107 26.43 -5.68 18.35
C GLU A 107 25.12 -6.48 18.23
N PHE A 108 24.82 -7.01 17.04
CA PHE A 108 23.59 -7.75 16.78
C PHE A 108 23.75 -9.26 16.98
N LYS A 109 24.99 -9.78 17.01
CA LYS A 109 25.25 -11.23 17.07
C LYS A 109 24.84 -11.87 18.40
N GLU A 110 24.85 -11.09 19.48
CA GLU A 110 24.53 -11.57 20.83
C GLU A 110 23.04 -11.42 21.17
N LEU A 111 22.25 -10.79 20.29
CA LEU A 111 20.83 -10.55 20.51
C LEU A 111 19.99 -11.73 20.07
N SER A 112 19.02 -12.10 20.90
CA SER A 112 17.95 -13.03 20.52
C SER A 112 17.08 -12.45 19.41
N CYS A 113 16.34 -13.30 18.70
CA CYS A 113 15.40 -12.87 17.65
C CYS A 113 14.37 -11.85 18.18
N VAL A 114 13.92 -12.01 19.44
CA VAL A 114 12.97 -11.07 20.07
C VAL A 114 13.64 -9.72 20.32
N GLN A 115 14.87 -9.71 20.84
CA GLN A 115 15.60 -8.45 21.06
C GLN A 115 15.94 -7.73 19.75
N LEU A 116 16.23 -8.47 18.67
CA LEU A 116 16.40 -7.89 17.34
C LEU A 116 15.10 -7.26 16.83
N PHE A 117 13.97 -7.93 17.02
CA PHE A 117 12.66 -7.39 16.67
C PHE A 117 12.32 -6.12 17.48
N GLU A 118 12.59 -6.13 18.78
CA GLU A 118 12.33 -5.01 19.69
C GLU A 118 13.22 -3.77 19.40
N LYS A 119 14.28 -3.90 18.59
CA LYS A 119 14.99 -2.72 18.06
C LYS A 119 14.17 -1.92 17.05
N PHE A 120 13.18 -2.54 16.40
CA PHE A 120 12.28 -1.90 15.44
C PHE A 120 10.90 -1.61 16.01
N ILE A 121 10.37 -2.51 16.84
CA ILE A 121 9.08 -2.36 17.51
C ILE A 121 9.33 -2.33 19.02
N ASP A 122 9.76 -1.18 19.50
CA ASP A 122 10.11 -0.95 20.90
C ASP A 122 8.90 -0.57 21.76
N ASP A 123 9.12 -0.40 23.06
CA ASP A 123 8.05 -0.04 23.99
C ASP A 123 7.38 1.31 23.68
N ASP A 124 8.06 2.24 23.00
CA ASP A 124 7.47 3.50 22.56
C ASP A 124 6.44 3.29 21.44
N ILE A 125 6.74 2.43 20.46
CA ILE A 125 5.76 2.01 19.45
C ILE A 125 4.61 1.24 20.09
N ILE A 126 4.88 0.35 21.05
CA ILE A 126 3.81 -0.38 21.75
C ILE A 126 2.90 0.58 22.52
N LYS A 127 3.48 1.58 23.23
CA LYS A 127 2.72 2.62 23.93
C LYS A 127 1.88 3.46 22.98
N LEU A 128 2.41 3.83 21.81
CA LEU A 128 1.65 4.51 20.76
C LEU A 128 0.42 3.70 20.37
N LEU A 129 0.61 2.41 20.04
CA LEU A 129 -0.49 1.53 19.61
C LEU A 129 -1.55 1.38 20.71
N VAL A 130 -1.15 1.16 21.96
CA VAL A 130 -2.08 1.07 23.09
C VAL A 130 -2.90 2.35 23.21
N LYS A 131 -2.22 3.50 23.29
CA LYS A 131 -2.85 4.80 23.49
C LYS A 131 -3.85 5.11 22.37
N GLU A 132 -3.41 5.04 21.12
CA GLU A 132 -4.26 5.47 20.00
C GLU A 132 -5.39 4.46 19.71
N THR A 133 -5.20 3.17 20.02
CA THR A 133 -6.29 2.17 19.99
C THR A 133 -7.37 2.47 21.01
N GLN A 134 -7.00 2.86 22.24
CA GLN A 134 -7.96 3.24 23.27
C GLN A 134 -8.69 4.55 22.89
N ASN A 135 -7.95 5.55 22.40
CA ASN A 135 -8.52 6.80 21.91
C ASN A 135 -9.51 6.56 20.76
N TYR A 136 -9.18 5.67 19.82
CA TYR A 136 -10.06 5.35 18.70
C TYR A 136 -11.36 4.66 19.17
N ALA A 137 -11.30 3.80 20.18
CA ALA A 137 -12.53 3.23 20.76
C ALA A 137 -13.44 4.32 21.35
N LEU A 138 -12.87 5.26 22.11
CA LEU A 138 -13.60 6.40 22.68
C LEU A 138 -14.16 7.32 21.59
N PHE A 139 -13.39 7.59 20.54
CA PHE A 139 -13.84 8.37 19.37
C PHE A 139 -15.07 7.75 18.70
N ASN A 140 -15.18 6.41 18.68
CA ASN A 140 -16.35 5.70 18.17
C ASN A 140 -17.47 5.52 19.21
N ASN A 141 -17.46 6.30 20.30
CA ASN A 141 -18.40 6.19 21.42
C ASN A 141 -18.52 4.77 22.00
N CYS A 142 -17.41 4.02 21.98
CA CYS A 142 -17.32 2.70 22.59
C CYS A 142 -16.62 2.80 23.94
N ALA A 143 -16.95 1.89 24.86
CA ALA A 143 -16.22 1.77 26.11
C ALA A 143 -14.72 1.50 25.86
N ASN A 144 -13.86 2.00 26.75
CA ASN A 144 -12.42 1.74 26.67
C ASN A 144 -12.20 0.20 26.68
N PRO A 145 -11.54 -0.37 25.65
CA PRO A 145 -11.31 -1.80 25.58
C PRO A 145 -10.28 -2.28 26.62
N ASN A 146 -9.64 -1.38 27.38
CA ASN A 146 -8.65 -1.66 28.42
C ASN A 146 -7.55 -2.59 27.89
N ILE A 147 -7.00 -2.25 26.72
CA ILE A 147 -5.93 -3.03 26.07
C ILE A 147 -4.60 -2.72 26.73
N SER A 148 -3.85 -3.76 27.11
CA SER A 148 -2.51 -3.62 27.71
C SER A 148 -1.39 -3.69 26.65
N ALA A 149 -0.17 -3.31 27.04
CA ALA A 149 1.02 -3.43 26.20
C ALA A 149 1.34 -4.89 25.86
N GLU A 150 1.19 -5.79 26.82
CA GLU A 150 1.40 -7.23 26.68
C GLU A 150 0.40 -7.84 25.69
N GLU A 151 -0.84 -7.36 25.69
CA GLU A 151 -1.84 -7.78 24.71
C GLU A 151 -1.51 -7.33 23.30
N ILE A 152 -0.98 -6.10 23.12
CA ILE A 152 -0.49 -5.65 21.81
C ILE A 152 0.73 -6.46 21.36
N LYS A 153 1.68 -6.75 22.26
CA LYS A 153 2.84 -7.63 21.94
C LYS A 153 2.37 -9.03 21.53
N CYS A 154 1.43 -9.63 22.27
CA CYS A 154 0.83 -10.92 21.95
C CYS A 154 0.07 -10.89 20.61
N PHE A 155 -0.73 -9.84 20.37
CA PHE A 155 -1.45 -9.61 19.11
C PHE A 155 -0.49 -9.56 17.92
N ILE A 156 0.61 -8.81 18.01
CA ILE A 156 1.65 -8.75 16.97
C ILE A 156 2.30 -10.12 16.76
N GLY A 157 2.59 -10.85 17.85
CA GLY A 157 3.11 -12.23 17.77
C GLY A 157 2.17 -13.17 17.00
N ILE A 158 0.86 -13.06 17.23
CA ILE A 158 -0.16 -13.80 16.45
C ILE A 158 -0.14 -13.38 14.98
N LEU A 159 -0.03 -12.08 14.68
CA LEU A 159 0.07 -11.62 13.28
C LEU A 159 1.30 -12.17 12.56
N ILE A 160 2.45 -12.23 13.23
CA ILE A 160 3.68 -12.82 12.67
C ILE A 160 3.47 -14.31 12.39
N LEU A 161 2.93 -15.06 13.34
CA LEU A 161 2.66 -16.50 13.21
C LEU A 161 1.69 -16.81 12.07
N THR A 162 0.56 -16.09 12.04
CA THR A 162 -0.49 -16.27 11.01
C THR A 162 -0.10 -15.72 9.64
N GLY A 163 1.01 -14.97 9.57
CA GLY A 163 1.61 -14.46 8.35
C GLY A 163 2.39 -15.51 7.55
N TYR A 164 2.83 -16.62 8.16
CA TYR A 164 3.47 -17.73 7.44
C TYR A 164 2.69 -19.05 7.54
N ASN A 165 1.91 -19.24 8.61
CA ASN A 165 1.00 -20.37 8.76
C ASN A 165 -0.42 -19.89 8.41
N HIS A 166 -0.79 -19.95 7.13
CA HIS A 166 -2.08 -19.44 6.65
C HIS A 166 -3.18 -20.49 6.72
N LEU A 167 -4.27 -20.16 7.42
CA LEU A 167 -5.54 -20.90 7.36
C LEU A 167 -6.57 -20.18 6.46
N PRO A 168 -7.63 -20.86 6.00
CA PRO A 168 -8.66 -20.27 5.12
C PRO A 168 -9.34 -19.00 5.67
N GLY A 169 -9.20 -18.74 6.97
CA GLY A 169 -9.75 -17.58 7.64
C GLY A 169 -9.22 -17.42 9.06
N LYS A 170 -9.17 -16.18 9.53
CA LYS A 170 -8.59 -15.85 10.84
C LYS A 170 -9.27 -16.54 12.03
N ARG A 171 -10.54 -16.94 11.94
CA ARG A 171 -11.23 -17.58 13.07
C ARG A 171 -10.79 -19.02 13.29
N TYR A 172 -10.29 -19.69 12.25
CA TYR A 172 -9.90 -21.11 12.30
C TYR A 172 -8.69 -21.37 13.20
N TYR A 173 -7.84 -20.37 13.49
CA TYR A 173 -6.75 -20.57 14.46
C TYR A 173 -7.25 -20.93 15.86
N TRP A 174 -8.51 -20.59 16.18
CA TRP A 174 -9.18 -20.91 17.44
C TRP A 174 -10.21 -22.04 17.31
N ASP A 175 -10.21 -22.77 16.20
CA ASP A 175 -11.08 -23.92 16.03
C ASP A 175 -10.78 -25.01 17.08
N MET A 176 -11.73 -25.89 17.32
CA MET A 176 -11.56 -27.08 18.15
C MET A 176 -11.14 -28.30 17.32
N GLY A 177 -11.34 -28.27 16.00
CA GLY A 177 -10.86 -29.30 15.07
C GLY A 177 -9.34 -29.42 15.07
N SER A 178 -8.83 -30.66 15.08
CA SER A 178 -7.39 -30.94 15.17
C SER A 178 -6.60 -30.56 13.91
N ASP A 179 -7.27 -30.41 12.78
CA ASP A 179 -6.72 -30.04 11.48
C ASP A 179 -6.56 -28.52 11.29
N MET A 180 -7.34 -27.72 12.02
CA MET A 180 -7.35 -26.25 11.91
C MET A 180 -6.78 -25.54 13.15
N ARG A 181 -6.94 -26.11 14.34
CA ARG A 181 -6.52 -25.46 15.59
C ARG A 181 -5.01 -25.20 15.60
N ASN A 182 -4.63 -23.95 15.86
CA ASN A 182 -3.24 -23.60 16.15
C ASN A 182 -3.06 -23.43 17.66
N ASN A 183 -2.33 -24.35 18.29
CA ASN A 183 -2.16 -24.35 19.75
C ASN A 183 -1.43 -23.11 20.28
N LEU A 184 -0.49 -22.54 19.52
CA LEU A 184 0.20 -21.31 19.93
C LEU A 184 -0.80 -20.16 19.97
N VAL A 185 -1.55 -19.94 18.88
CA VAL A 185 -2.56 -18.86 18.82
C VAL A 185 -3.66 -19.05 19.85
N TYR A 186 -4.23 -20.25 19.93
CA TYR A 186 -5.34 -20.58 20.82
C TYR A 186 -4.97 -20.34 22.29
N ASN A 187 -3.78 -20.77 22.71
CA ASN A 187 -3.33 -20.65 24.10
C ASN A 187 -2.86 -19.23 24.45
N SER A 188 -2.44 -18.41 23.48
CA SER A 188 -1.88 -17.07 23.72
C SER A 188 -2.94 -15.99 23.93
N MET A 189 -4.08 -16.03 23.22
CA MET A 189 -5.13 -15.02 23.34
C MET A 189 -6.49 -15.61 22.98
N ARG A 190 -7.58 -15.21 23.65
CA ARG A 190 -8.94 -15.63 23.25
C ARG A 190 -9.33 -15.02 21.91
N ARG A 191 -10.02 -15.79 21.06
CA ARG A 191 -10.52 -15.37 19.74
C ARG A 191 -11.21 -14.01 19.77
N ASP A 192 -12.19 -13.84 20.67
CA ASP A 192 -13.01 -12.64 20.70
C ASP A 192 -12.21 -11.41 21.17
N ARG A 193 -11.17 -11.62 21.99
CA ARG A 193 -10.23 -10.57 22.38
C ARG A 193 -9.35 -10.15 21.20
N PHE A 194 -8.81 -11.10 20.44
CA PHE A 194 -8.07 -10.81 19.21
C PHE A 194 -8.93 -10.02 18.21
N LEU A 195 -10.18 -10.43 18.00
CA LEU A 195 -11.12 -9.72 17.11
C LEU A 195 -11.49 -8.33 17.62
N GLN A 196 -11.60 -8.14 18.95
CA GLN A 196 -11.81 -6.83 19.55
C GLN A 196 -10.60 -5.91 19.29
N ILE A 197 -9.37 -6.41 19.43
CA ILE A 197 -8.16 -5.63 19.08
C ILE A 197 -8.16 -5.31 17.59
N CYS A 198 -8.44 -6.26 16.69
CA CYS A 198 -8.55 -5.98 15.25
C CYS A 198 -9.56 -4.86 14.92
N ARG A 199 -10.64 -4.75 15.69
CA ARG A 199 -11.67 -3.73 15.47
C ARG A 199 -11.18 -2.32 15.78
N PHE A 200 -10.33 -2.17 16.80
CA PHE A 200 -9.95 -0.87 17.32
C PHE A 200 -8.50 -0.48 17.07
N ILE A 201 -7.63 -1.41 16.63
CA ILE A 201 -6.20 -1.15 16.46
C ILE A 201 -5.97 0.11 15.63
N HIS A 202 -5.21 1.05 16.22
CA HIS A 202 -5.06 2.38 15.65
C HIS A 202 -3.68 2.97 15.96
N CYS A 203 -3.25 3.93 15.13
CA CYS A 203 -1.86 4.42 15.12
C CYS A 203 -1.73 5.95 15.19
N ALA A 204 -2.84 6.70 15.20
CA ALA A 204 -2.86 8.17 15.20
C ALA A 204 -4.01 8.73 16.03
N ASP A 205 -3.95 10.00 16.42
CA ASP A 205 -5.08 10.65 17.09
C ASP A 205 -6.11 11.11 16.05
N ASN A 206 -7.31 10.51 16.11
CA ASN A 206 -8.39 10.84 15.19
C ASN A 206 -8.97 12.26 15.37
N ASN A 207 -8.66 12.95 16.48
CA ASN A 207 -9.07 14.33 16.70
C ASN A 207 -8.20 15.35 15.97
N LEU A 208 -7.04 14.92 15.44
CA LEU A 208 -6.06 15.77 14.78
C LEU A 208 -5.74 15.26 13.36
N PRO A 209 -6.74 15.16 12.46
CA PRO A 209 -6.51 14.63 11.11
C PRO A 209 -5.67 15.60 10.27
N ASP A 210 -4.65 15.07 9.59
CA ASP A 210 -3.95 15.80 8.53
C ASP A 210 -4.58 15.47 7.17
N MET A 211 -5.43 16.38 6.69
CA MET A 211 -6.11 16.22 5.41
C MET A 211 -5.18 16.36 4.19
N SER A 212 -3.93 16.79 4.39
CA SER A 212 -2.93 16.88 3.33
C SER A 212 -2.17 15.57 3.09
N ASP A 213 -2.18 14.67 4.08
CA ASP A 213 -1.54 13.35 4.03
C ASP A 213 -2.61 12.25 4.02
N LYS A 214 -2.85 11.61 2.88
CA LYS A 214 -3.80 10.49 2.78
C LYS A 214 -3.41 9.28 3.65
N MET A 215 -2.17 9.23 4.13
CA MET A 215 -1.67 8.19 5.05
C MET A 215 -1.55 8.66 6.50
N TRP A 216 -2.15 9.80 6.87
CA TRP A 216 -2.01 10.40 8.20
C TRP A 216 -2.30 9.44 9.36
N LYS A 217 -3.23 8.50 9.18
CA LYS A 217 -3.58 7.48 10.19
C LYS A 217 -2.44 6.52 10.52
N LEU A 218 -1.50 6.31 9.59
CA LEU A 218 -0.32 5.46 9.79
C LEU A 218 0.95 6.27 10.03
N ARG A 219 0.93 7.59 9.74
CA ARG A 219 2.12 8.45 9.77
C ARG A 219 2.90 8.37 11.09
N PRO A 220 2.27 8.44 12.28
CA PRO A 220 3.02 8.37 13.54
C PRO A 220 3.76 7.05 13.74
N LEU A 221 3.16 5.93 13.32
CA LEU A 221 3.80 4.61 13.36
C LEU A 221 4.92 4.53 12.33
N MET A 222 4.66 4.95 11.08
CA MET A 222 5.65 4.93 10.01
C MET A 222 6.89 5.74 10.37
N ASP A 223 6.73 6.95 10.89
CA ASP A 223 7.86 7.82 11.21
C ASP A 223 8.72 7.25 12.36
N LYS A 224 8.10 6.62 13.36
CA LYS A 224 8.83 5.89 14.41
C LYS A 224 9.61 4.70 13.82
N ILE A 225 8.98 3.88 12.97
CA ILE A 225 9.66 2.74 12.34
C ILE A 225 10.82 3.23 11.47
N LYS A 226 10.63 4.28 10.67
CA LYS A 226 11.70 4.89 9.84
C LYS A 226 12.87 5.34 10.70
N ALA A 227 12.60 5.99 11.83
CA ALA A 227 13.65 6.40 12.77
C ALA A 227 14.44 5.20 13.31
N LYS A 228 13.76 4.08 13.62
CA LYS A 228 14.43 2.83 14.05
C LYS A 228 15.21 2.15 12.94
N CYS A 229 14.67 2.11 11.71
CA CYS A 229 15.39 1.62 10.54
C CYS A 229 16.69 2.42 10.33
N LEU A 230 16.64 3.74 10.44
CA LEU A 230 17.82 4.58 10.29
C LEU A 230 18.80 4.44 11.46
N SER A 231 18.33 4.35 12.70
CA SER A 231 19.21 4.25 13.88
C SER A 231 19.97 2.92 13.96
N ASN A 232 19.39 1.84 13.42
CA ASN A 232 20.01 0.52 13.38
C ASN A 232 20.71 0.23 12.04
N PHE A 233 20.72 1.18 11.11
CA PHE A 233 21.38 1.05 9.81
C PHE A 233 22.89 1.16 9.98
N GLN A 234 23.62 0.16 9.46
CA GLN A 234 25.06 0.20 9.30
C GLN A 234 25.39 0.68 7.88
N PRO A 235 26.07 1.82 7.70
CA PRO A 235 26.37 2.36 6.37
C PRO A 235 27.07 1.36 5.46
N GLU A 236 26.63 1.29 4.21
CA GLU A 236 27.21 0.46 3.14
C GLU A 236 27.40 1.29 1.87
N GLU A 237 28.35 0.90 1.02
CA GLU A 237 28.65 1.57 -0.24
C GLU A 237 27.50 1.45 -1.26
N ASN A 238 26.88 0.26 -1.32
CA ASN A 238 25.90 -0.10 -2.34
C ASN A 238 24.49 -0.09 -1.77
N LEU A 239 23.69 0.87 -2.22
CA LEU A 239 22.29 1.05 -1.80
C LEU A 239 21.37 0.90 -3.01
N ASN A 240 20.15 0.42 -2.78
CA ASN A 240 19.11 0.30 -3.79
C ASN A 240 17.89 1.14 -3.42
N TYR A 241 17.20 1.62 -4.44
CA TYR A 241 15.94 2.31 -4.32
C TYR A 241 14.99 1.72 -5.35
N ASP A 242 13.90 1.13 -4.88
CA ASP A 242 12.90 0.48 -5.74
C ASP A 242 11.52 0.51 -5.07
N GLU A 243 10.50 0.09 -5.80
CA GLU A 243 9.16 -0.08 -5.28
C GLU A 243 8.85 -1.52 -4.84
N CYS A 244 8.02 -1.65 -3.81
CA CYS A 244 7.32 -2.89 -3.51
C CYS A 244 5.79 -2.68 -3.51
N MET A 245 5.06 -3.77 -3.68
CA MET A 245 3.59 -3.77 -3.68
C MET A 245 3.06 -4.48 -2.43
N ILE A 246 2.25 -3.77 -1.65
CA ILE A 246 1.55 -4.31 -0.48
C ILE A 246 0.12 -4.65 -0.90
N LYS A 247 -0.17 -5.95 -1.02
CA LYS A 247 -1.46 -6.48 -1.48
C LYS A 247 -2.63 -5.93 -0.67
N TYR A 248 -3.58 -5.28 -1.35
CA TYR A 248 -4.80 -4.77 -0.72
C TYR A 248 -5.93 -4.64 -1.75
N TYR A 249 -7.09 -5.19 -1.43
CA TYR A 249 -8.27 -5.20 -2.32
C TYR A 249 -9.37 -4.24 -1.89
N GLY A 250 -9.27 -3.64 -0.70
CA GLY A 250 -10.29 -2.72 -0.20
C GLY A 250 -10.33 -1.38 -0.95
N ARG A 251 -11.20 -0.48 -0.48
CA ARG A 251 -11.36 0.87 -1.04
C ARG A 251 -10.47 1.84 -0.27
N HIS A 252 -9.47 2.41 -0.95
CA HIS A 252 -8.64 3.49 -0.41
C HIS A 252 -8.05 4.31 -1.56
N GLY A 253 -8.02 5.64 -1.42
CA GLY A 253 -7.53 6.56 -2.47
C GLY A 253 -6.02 6.55 -2.74
N CYS A 254 -5.27 5.69 -2.05
CA CYS A 254 -3.83 5.44 -2.30
C CYS A 254 -3.60 4.07 -2.96
N LYS A 255 -4.63 3.23 -3.09
CA LYS A 255 -4.52 1.93 -3.76
C LYS A 255 -4.13 2.16 -5.22
N GLN A 256 -3.13 1.42 -5.69
CA GLN A 256 -2.63 1.45 -7.05
C GLN A 256 -2.97 0.15 -7.76
N PHE A 257 -3.17 0.26 -9.06
CA PHE A 257 -3.17 -0.88 -9.99
C PHE A 257 -1.91 -0.79 -10.86
N ILE A 258 -1.05 -1.81 -10.83
CA ILE A 258 0.15 -1.87 -11.67
C ILE A 258 0.12 -3.14 -12.50
N ARG A 259 -0.07 -2.97 -13.81
CA ARG A 259 -0.05 -4.07 -14.78
C ARG A 259 1.33 -4.75 -14.78
N GLY A 260 1.34 -6.07 -14.89
CA GLY A 260 2.57 -6.87 -15.00
C GLY A 260 3.27 -7.19 -13.67
N LYS A 261 2.88 -6.59 -12.53
CA LYS A 261 3.39 -7.00 -11.21
C LYS A 261 2.62 -8.23 -10.68
N PRO A 262 3.26 -9.15 -9.93
CA PRO A 262 2.58 -10.29 -9.31
C PRO A 262 1.42 -9.85 -8.39
N ILE A 263 1.62 -8.77 -7.64
CA ILE A 263 0.59 -8.10 -6.87
C ILE A 263 0.15 -6.88 -7.66
N ARG A 264 -0.95 -7.03 -8.41
CA ARG A 264 -1.47 -5.97 -9.29
C ARG A 264 -2.21 -4.88 -8.52
N PHE A 265 -2.91 -5.23 -7.44
CA PHE A 265 -3.72 -4.32 -6.62
C PHE A 265 -3.13 -4.18 -5.21
N GLY A 266 -2.81 -2.96 -4.81
CA GLY A 266 -2.23 -2.74 -3.49
C GLY A 266 -1.70 -1.33 -3.26
N TYR A 267 -1.04 -1.13 -2.13
CA TYR A 267 -0.27 0.09 -1.90
C TYR A 267 1.10 -0.06 -2.55
N LYS A 268 1.46 0.90 -3.41
CA LYS A 268 2.84 1.04 -3.88
C LYS A 268 3.65 1.71 -2.76
N MET A 269 4.75 1.09 -2.34
CA MET A 269 5.66 1.64 -1.35
C MET A 269 7.05 1.78 -1.95
N TRP A 270 7.62 2.97 -1.87
CA TRP A 270 9.02 3.20 -2.20
C TRP A 270 9.87 2.71 -1.04
N CYS A 271 10.91 1.94 -1.36
CA CYS A 271 11.82 1.34 -0.38
C CYS A 271 13.25 1.77 -0.73
N PHE A 272 13.99 2.21 0.27
CA PHE A 272 15.41 2.49 0.20
C PHE A 272 16.14 1.48 1.06
N ASN A 273 16.92 0.60 0.45
CA ASN A 273 17.52 -0.54 1.14
C ASN A 273 19.03 -0.63 0.88
N THR A 274 19.70 -1.44 1.69
CA THR A 274 21.05 -1.92 1.40
C THR A 274 21.03 -2.99 0.31
N ALA A 275 22.21 -3.29 -0.26
CA ALA A 275 22.38 -4.43 -1.18
C ALA A 275 21.96 -5.78 -0.55
N SER A 276 22.08 -5.92 0.77
CA SER A 276 21.67 -7.11 1.54
C SER A 276 20.17 -7.16 1.85
N GLY A 277 19.40 -6.12 1.49
CA GLY A 277 17.94 -6.07 1.66
C GLY A 277 17.46 -5.45 2.98
N TYR A 278 18.36 -4.82 3.76
CA TYR A 278 17.97 -4.07 4.96
C TYR A 278 17.22 -2.80 4.57
N LEU A 279 16.01 -2.60 5.10
CA LEU A 279 15.21 -1.40 4.84
C LEU A 279 15.72 -0.21 5.66
N ILE A 280 16.24 0.81 4.97
CA ILE A 280 16.76 2.05 5.57
C ILE A 280 15.63 3.05 5.74
N ASN A 281 14.82 3.23 4.69
CA ASN A 281 13.69 4.15 4.70
C ASN A 281 12.61 3.69 3.70
N PHE A 282 11.39 4.16 3.87
CA PHE A 282 10.28 3.88 2.96
C PHE A 282 9.26 5.00 2.94
N ASP A 283 8.40 5.04 1.93
CA ASP A 283 7.19 5.85 1.98
C ASP A 283 6.10 5.27 1.08
N ILE A 284 4.84 5.44 1.47
CA ILE A 284 3.70 4.95 0.69
C ILE A 284 3.33 5.98 -0.36
N TYR A 285 3.21 5.55 -1.61
CA TYR A 285 2.77 6.40 -2.71
C TYR A 285 1.28 6.76 -2.53
N GLN A 286 0.97 8.05 -2.65
CA GLN A 286 -0.35 8.60 -2.36
C GLN A 286 -1.10 9.12 -3.60
N GLY A 287 -0.64 8.73 -4.78
CA GLY A 287 -1.08 9.31 -6.05
C GLY A 287 -0.32 10.58 -6.42
N ASN A 288 -0.81 11.26 -7.45
CA ASN A 288 -0.20 12.48 -7.95
C ASN A 288 -0.54 13.65 -7.00
N ASN A 289 0.46 14.20 -6.30
CA ASN A 289 0.28 15.42 -5.52
C ASN A 289 0.76 16.61 -6.37
N PRO A 290 -0.14 17.47 -6.89
CA PRO A 290 0.24 18.58 -7.75
C PRO A 290 1.20 19.58 -7.07
N ARG A 291 1.27 19.59 -5.72
CA ARG A 291 2.12 20.51 -4.94
C ARG A 291 3.54 20.01 -4.68
N ARG A 292 3.90 18.77 -5.00
CA ARG A 292 5.29 18.27 -4.84
C ARG A 292 6.24 18.71 -5.96
N ARG A 293 5.76 19.38 -7.01
CA ARG A 293 6.61 19.89 -8.10
C ARG A 293 7.49 21.08 -7.70
N ASP A 294 7.18 21.73 -6.57
CA ASP A 294 7.81 23.00 -6.19
C ASP A 294 8.89 22.87 -5.09
N ALA A 295 9.23 21.65 -4.69
CA ALA A 295 10.34 21.38 -3.77
C ALA A 295 11.49 20.70 -4.53
N GLY A 296 12.18 21.47 -5.37
CA GLY A 296 13.41 21.09 -6.06
C GLY A 296 14.44 22.20 -5.95
#